data_AF-A0AAV6V4N0-F1
#
_entry.id   AF-A0AAV6V4N0-F1
#
_cell.length_a   1.000
_cell.length_b   1.000
_cell.length_c   1.000
_cell.angle_alpha   90.00
_cell.angle_beta   90.00
_cell.angle_gamma   90.00
#
_symmetry.space_group_name_H-M   'P 1'
#
loop_
_entity.id
_entity.type
_entity.pdbx_description
1 polymer ?
#
loop_
_entity_poly.entity_id
_entity_poly.type
_entity_poly.pdbx_seq_one_letter_code
_entity_poly.pdbx_strand_id
1 'polypeptide(L)' 'MDEISAFAQKFDDGVKVGHEKVREEGEKRAKLAVAKTSLKAGVSVDVIVQITGLSLDEIKQLDLHK' A
#
# COMPACT_ATOMS: atom_id res chain seq x y z
N MET A 1 -30.04 3.96 30.03
CA MET A 1 -29.69 3.19 28.81
C MET A 1 -29.04 4.19 27.90
N ASP A 2 -27.74 4.32 28.05
CA ASP A 2 -26.99 5.46 27.54
C ASP A 2 -26.74 5.31 26.04
N GLU A 3 -27.62 5.94 25.24
CA GLU A 3 -27.48 6.10 23.79
C GLU A 3 -26.11 6.70 23.39
N ILE A 4 -25.48 7.43 24.32
CA ILE A 4 -24.15 8.04 24.17
C ILE A 4 -23.03 6.97 24.11
N SER A 5 -23.15 5.85 24.83
CA SER A 5 -22.11 4.81 24.85
C SER A 5 -22.04 4.03 23.53
N ALA A 6 -23.17 3.81 22.86
CA ALA A 6 -23.22 3.12 21.56
C ALA A 6 -22.58 3.96 20.43
N PHE A 7 -22.59 5.28 20.55
CA PHE A 7 -22.01 6.19 19.56
C PHE A 7 -20.49 6.29 19.69
N ALA A 8 -19.97 6.33 20.92
CA ALA A 8 -18.54 6.33 21.21
C ALA A 8 -17.85 5.05 20.70
N GLN A 9 -18.47 3.88 20.92
CA GLN A 9 -17.89 2.60 20.50
C GLN A 9 -17.77 2.46 18.98
N LYS A 10 -18.75 2.95 18.20
CA LYS A 10 -18.69 2.94 16.73
C LYS A 10 -17.61 3.87 16.16
N PHE A 11 -17.31 4.96 16.86
CA PHE A 11 -16.31 5.93 16.41
C PHE A 11 -14.88 5.40 16.64
N ASP A 12 -14.65 4.77 17.79
CA ASP A 12 -13.37 4.12 18.11
C ASP A 12 -13.04 2.98 17.12
N ASP A 13 -14.01 2.11 16.82
CA ASP A 13 -13.84 1.04 15.82
C ASP A 13 -13.54 1.59 14.42
N GLY A 14 -14.23 2.66 13.99
CA GLY A 14 -14.00 3.30 12.69
C GLY A 14 -12.62 3.94 12.54
N VAL A 15 -12.10 4.57 13.60
CA VAL A 15 -10.76 5.18 13.62
C VAL A 15 -9.68 4.10 13.60
N LYS A 16 -9.88 3.00 14.34
CA LYS A 16 -8.92 1.89 14.42
C LYS A 16 -8.78 1.16 13.08
N VAL A 17 -9.90 0.85 12.43
CA VAL A 17 -9.93 0.25 11.08
C VAL A 17 -9.33 1.21 10.04
N GLY A 18 -9.62 2.51 10.14
CA GLY A 18 -9.04 3.51 9.25
C GLY A 18 -7.51 3.56 9.31
N HIS A 19 -6.92 3.51 10.51
CA HIS A 19 -5.47 3.60 10.69
C HIS A 19 -4.74 2.34 10.19
N GLU A 20 -5.30 1.16 10.43
CA GLU A 20 -4.72 -0.11 10.00
C GLU A 20 -4.74 -0.25 8.46
N LYS A 21 -5.86 0.15 7.83
CA LYS A 21 -5.97 0.17 6.36
C LYS A 21 -5.01 1.15 5.72
N VAL A 22 -4.84 2.35 6.28
CA VAL A 22 -3.91 3.36 5.77
C VAL A 22 -2.47 2.87 5.81
N ARG A 23 -2.11 2.08 6.83
CA ARG A 23 -0.75 1.52 6.96
C ARG A 23 -0.50 0.42 5.92
N GLU A 24 -1.42 -0.53 5.77
CA GLU A 24 -1.30 -1.60 4.76
C GLU A 24 -1.33 -1.05 3.32
N GLU A 25 -2.24 -0.11 3.03
CA GLU A 25 -2.29 0.54 1.73
C GLU A 25 -1.05 1.40 1.49
N GLY A 26 -0.52 2.05 2.54
CA GLY A 26 0.72 2.82 2.49
C GLY A 26 1.92 1.96 2.12
N GLU A 27 2.08 0.78 2.75
CA GLU A 27 3.20 -0.12 2.44
C GLU A 27 3.13 -0.69 1.02
N LYS A 28 1.93 -1.11 0.57
CA LYS A 28 1.74 -1.58 -0.81
C LYS A 28 2.00 -0.46 -1.82
N ARG A 29 1.47 0.74 -1.57
CA ARG A 29 1.70 1.91 -2.42
C ARG A 29 3.16 2.33 -2.44
N ALA A 30 3.87 2.25 -1.32
CA ALA A 30 5.29 2.55 -1.25
C ALA A 30 6.11 1.58 -2.12
N LYS A 31 5.86 0.26 -2.02
CA LYS A 31 6.52 -0.74 -2.86
C LYS A 31 6.25 -0.51 -4.35
N LEU A 32 5.00 -0.26 -4.72
CA LEU A 32 4.59 0.05 -6.09
C LEU A 32 5.22 1.37 -6.61
N ALA A 33 5.27 2.41 -5.78
CA ALA A 33 5.86 3.70 -6.13
C ALA A 33 7.38 3.59 -6.31
N VAL A 34 8.07 2.85 -5.43
CA VAL A 34 9.50 2.54 -5.54
C VAL A 34 9.76 1.74 -6.82
N ALA A 35 8.94 0.72 -7.11
CA ALA A 35 9.09 -0.06 -8.33
C ALA A 35 8.91 0.80 -9.59
N LYS A 36 7.85 1.60 -9.65
CA LYS A 36 7.55 2.49 -10.78
C LYS A 36 8.61 3.56 -10.98
N THR A 37 9.13 4.14 -9.89
CA THR A 37 10.20 5.15 -9.95
C THR A 37 11.51 4.53 -10.41
N SER A 38 11.83 3.34 -9.91
CA SER A 38 13.05 2.60 -10.28
C SER A 38 13.03 2.19 -11.76
N LEU A 39 11.88 1.70 -12.26
CA LEU A 39 11.70 1.42 -13.69
C LEU A 39 11.91 2.67 -14.55
N LYS A 40 11.31 3.81 -14.17
CA LYS A 40 11.50 5.09 -14.85
C LYS A 40 12.95 5.59 -14.82
N ALA A 41 13.68 5.27 -13.75
CA ALA A 41 15.10 5.58 -13.61
C ALA A 41 16.00 4.62 -14.41
N GLY A 42 15.45 3.61 -15.10
CA GLY A 42 16.21 2.63 -15.88
C GLY A 42 16.87 1.55 -15.02
N VAL A 43 16.42 1.35 -13.78
CA VAL A 43 16.90 0.28 -12.91
C VAL A 43 16.40 -1.07 -13.44
N SER A 44 17.29 -2.06 -13.46
CA SER A 44 16.96 -3.42 -13.89
C SER A 44 15.87 -4.04 -13.02
N VAL A 45 14.89 -4.69 -13.65
CA VAL A 45 13.74 -5.30 -12.97
C VAL A 45 14.16 -6.23 -11.83
N ASP A 46 15.25 -6.99 -12.00
CA ASP A 46 15.80 -7.90 -10.98
C ASP A 46 16.19 -7.19 -9.67
N VAL A 47 16.79 -6.00 -9.79
CA VAL A 47 17.15 -5.15 -8.65
C VAL A 47 15.89 -4.62 -7.98
N ILE A 48 14.88 -4.23 -8.77
CA ILE A 48 13.61 -3.75 -8.23
C ILE A 48 12.86 -4.85 -7.49
N VAL A 49 12.87 -6.09 -8.00
CA VAL A 49 12.34 -7.28 -7.33
C VAL A 49 13.01 -7.47 -5.98
N GLN A 50 14.34 -7.38 -5.90
CA GLN A 50 15.06 -7.50 -4.62
C GLN A 50 14.71 -6.39 -3.62
N ILE A 51 14.59 -5.14 -4.07
CA ILE A 51 14.34 -4.01 -3.17
C ILE A 51 12.88 -4.00 -2.68
N THR A 52 11.93 -4.31 -3.57
CA THR A 52 10.50 -4.18 -3.29
C THR A 52 9.85 -5.48 -2.80
N GLY A 53 10.49 -6.62 -3.09
CA GLY A 53 9.94 -7.96 -2.87
C GLY A 53 8.77 -8.30 -3.79
N LEU A 54 8.51 -7.47 -4.81
CA LEU A 54 7.48 -7.73 -5.83
C LEU A 54 7.99 -8.71 -6.86
N SER A 55 7.09 -9.48 -7.47
CA SER A 55 7.48 -10.41 -8.54
C SER A 55 7.79 -9.68 -9.84
N LEU A 56 8.63 -10.28 -10.71
CA LEU A 56 8.92 -9.76 -12.05
C LEU A 56 7.65 -9.47 -12.85
N ASP A 57 6.63 -10.31 -12.71
CA ASP A 57 5.34 -10.16 -13.40
C ASP A 57 4.58 -8.93 -12.91
N GLU A 58 4.50 -8.71 -11.59
CA GLU A 58 3.89 -7.51 -11.01
C GLU A 58 4.58 -6.25 -11.53
N ILE A 59 5.91 -6.22 -11.51
CA ILE A 59 6.68 -5.07 -11.99
C ILE A 59 6.47 -4.83 -13.49
N LYS A 60 6.40 -5.88 -14.32
CA LYS A 60 6.05 -5.75 -15.74
C LYS A 60 4.64 -5.22 -15.94
N GLN A 61 3.67 -5.64 -15.12
CA GLN A 61 2.31 -5.09 -15.17
C GLN A 61 2.28 -3.60 -14.78
N LEU A 62 3.15 -3.14 -13.88
CA LEU A 62 3.30 -1.72 -13.56
C LEU A 62 3.87 -0.89 -14.72
N ASP A 63 4.80 -1.45 -15.49
CA ASP A 63 5.38 -0.81 -16.67
C ASP A 63 4.36 -0.71 -17.82
N LEU A 64 3.51 -1.73 -17.97
CA LEU A 64 2.55 -1.84 -19.07
C LEU A 64 1.43 -0.78 -19.02
N HIS A 65 1.09 -0.24 -17.86
CA HIS A 65 0.05 0.80 -17.67
C HIS A 65 0.59 2.22 -17.87
N LYS A 66 1.39 2.44 -18.92
CA LYS A 66 2.06 3.72 -19.23
C LYS A 66 1.10 4.89 -19.43
#